data_AF-A0A950CYU5-F1
#
_entry.id   AF-A0A950CYU5-F1
#
_cell.length_a   1.000
_cell.length_b   1.000
_cell.length_c   1.000
_cell.angle_alpha   90.00
_cell.angle_beta   90.00
_cell.angle_gamma   90.00
#
_symmetry.space_group_name_H-M   'P 1'
#
loop_
_entity.id
_entity.type
_entity.pdbx_description
1 polymer ?
#
loop_
_entity_poly.entity_id
_entity_poly.type
_entity_poly.pdbx_seq_one_letter_code
_entity_poly.pdbx_strand_id
1 'polypeptide(L)'
;MRTLTIIAVLGLLAGAATAQDPFVGKWKLNQSKSKLAGEQEKIEDLGGNKYKFTFGDNSETLVIDGTDQPLHFSAGTWSVKQQGPDTWKEVRKHDGKVTSESTWTLSDGGKRLSIATNGTRPDGSAFSNEMDARRIGEGTGLAGTWQSTKLSLSQPAEWDIQPYEGDGLSFNFPAEKDTLNMKFDGKEYTEQGPNVAPDSTSSGRRINSRTLEITDKVKGREMDKTMFKVSPDGKTLTLTVHNAGEKNPQTIVYDRIAEGTTP
;
A
#
# COMPACT_ATOMS: atom_id res chain seq x y z
N MET A 1 -54.46 -38.11 -45.51
CA MET A 1 -54.01 -36.73 -45.20
C MET A 1 -52.86 -36.82 -44.21
N ARG A 2 -51.73 -36.20 -44.57
CA ARG A 2 -50.52 -36.08 -43.75
C ARG A 2 -50.80 -35.12 -42.61
N THR A 3 -50.47 -35.48 -41.37
CA THR A 3 -50.44 -34.50 -40.27
C THR A 3 -49.11 -34.62 -39.54
N LEU A 4 -48.36 -33.54 -39.61
CA LEU A 4 -46.99 -33.39 -39.14
C LEU A 4 -46.87 -33.56 -37.61
N THR A 5 -45.81 -34.26 -37.21
CA THR A 5 -45.16 -34.19 -35.91
C THR A 5 -44.61 -32.78 -35.65
N ILE A 6 -44.93 -32.17 -34.51
CA ILE A 6 -44.20 -31.02 -33.96
C ILE A 6 -43.71 -31.44 -32.57
N ILE A 7 -42.44 -31.80 -32.48
CA ILE A 7 -41.70 -31.91 -31.22
C ILE A 7 -41.21 -30.51 -30.89
N ALA A 8 -41.79 -29.88 -29.88
CA ALA A 8 -41.28 -28.63 -29.32
C ALA A 8 -40.07 -28.95 -28.44
N VAL A 9 -38.87 -28.71 -28.97
CA VAL A 9 -37.63 -28.71 -28.19
C VAL A 9 -37.56 -27.39 -27.43
N LEU A 10 -37.84 -27.42 -26.13
CA LEU A 10 -37.52 -26.33 -25.20
C LEU A 10 -36.01 -26.32 -24.97
N GLY A 11 -35.30 -25.51 -25.75
CA GLY A 11 -33.91 -25.18 -25.47
C GLY A 11 -33.84 -24.23 -24.28
N LEU A 12 -33.55 -24.75 -23.08
CA LEU A 12 -32.99 -23.93 -22.00
C LEU A 12 -31.58 -23.49 -22.43
N LEU A 13 -31.45 -22.32 -23.01
CA LEU A 13 -30.20 -21.57 -22.98
C LEU A 13 -30.04 -21.03 -21.56
N ALA A 14 -29.49 -21.84 -20.66
CA ALA A 14 -28.86 -21.32 -19.47
C ALA A 14 -27.65 -20.50 -19.94
N GLY A 15 -27.86 -19.20 -20.13
CA GLY A 15 -26.74 -18.27 -20.24
C GLY A 15 -25.90 -18.45 -18.98
N ALA A 16 -24.71 -19.02 -19.12
CA ALA A 16 -23.73 -19.01 -18.04
C ALA A 16 -23.46 -17.54 -17.75
N ALA A 17 -24.08 -17.00 -16.70
CA ALA A 17 -23.59 -15.78 -16.10
C ALA A 17 -22.15 -16.11 -15.71
N THR A 18 -21.19 -15.60 -16.48
CA THR A 18 -19.79 -15.67 -16.07
C THR A 18 -19.78 -14.98 -14.72
N ALA A 19 -19.58 -15.75 -13.65
CA ALA A 19 -19.47 -15.18 -12.32
C ALA A 19 -18.36 -14.14 -12.42
N GLN A 20 -18.73 -12.87 -12.27
CA GLN A 20 -17.80 -11.77 -12.30
C GLN A 20 -16.70 -12.09 -11.29
N ASP A 21 -15.44 -11.96 -11.71
CA ASP A 21 -14.31 -12.29 -10.85
C ASP A 21 -14.52 -11.61 -9.48
N PRO A 22 -14.46 -12.34 -8.36
CA PRO A 22 -14.85 -11.82 -7.06
C PRO A 22 -13.96 -10.67 -6.57
N PHE A 23 -12.80 -10.44 -7.20
CA PHE A 23 -11.98 -9.27 -6.92
C PHE A 23 -12.51 -8.00 -7.61
N VAL A 24 -13.19 -8.12 -8.75
CA VAL A 24 -13.70 -6.98 -9.52
C VAL A 24 -14.71 -6.19 -8.71
N GLY A 25 -14.53 -4.88 -8.63
CA GLY A 25 -15.37 -3.93 -7.92
C GLY A 25 -14.57 -2.84 -7.21
N LYS A 26 -15.31 -1.92 -6.59
CA LYS A 26 -14.76 -0.83 -5.79
C LYS A 26 -14.65 -1.23 -4.33
N TRP A 27 -13.52 -0.88 -3.72
CA TRP A 27 -13.16 -1.29 -2.37
C TRP A 27 -12.73 -0.09 -1.56
N LYS A 28 -13.21 0.00 -0.32
CA LYS A 28 -12.89 1.06 0.63
C LYS A 28 -12.17 0.50 1.83
N LEU A 29 -11.06 1.12 2.22
CA LEU A 29 -10.29 0.72 3.39
C LEU A 29 -11.16 0.77 4.66
N ASN A 30 -11.21 -0.34 5.38
CA ASN A 30 -11.74 -0.44 6.72
C ASN A 30 -10.59 -0.48 7.73
N GLN A 31 -10.17 0.70 8.18
CA GLN A 31 -9.09 0.82 9.16
C GLN A 31 -9.42 0.14 10.50
N SER A 32 -10.69 0.20 10.94
CA SER A 32 -11.11 -0.40 12.22
C SER A 32 -10.99 -1.92 12.26
N LYS A 33 -11.09 -2.59 11.10
CA LYS A 33 -10.87 -4.04 10.94
C LYS A 33 -9.43 -4.38 10.56
N SER A 34 -8.61 -3.38 10.22
CA SER A 34 -7.24 -3.58 9.79
C SER A 34 -6.27 -3.63 10.98
N LYS A 35 -5.15 -4.32 10.77
CA LYS A 35 -3.99 -4.35 11.67
C LYS A 35 -2.80 -3.79 10.89
N LEU A 36 -2.64 -2.48 10.97
CA LEU A 36 -1.66 -1.71 10.19
C LEU A 36 -0.34 -1.45 10.93
N ALA A 37 -0.29 -1.71 12.23
CA ALA A 37 0.89 -1.48 13.06
C ALA A 37 1.59 -2.80 13.41
N GLY A 38 2.85 -2.72 13.83
CA GLY A 38 3.63 -3.85 14.35
C GLY A 38 4.99 -4.05 13.68
N GLU A 39 5.24 -3.36 12.57
CA GLU A 39 6.52 -3.32 11.84
C GLU A 39 7.61 -2.61 12.62
N GLN A 40 8.86 -2.92 12.28
CA GLN A 40 10.04 -2.41 12.96
C GLN A 40 10.96 -1.65 12.02
N GLU A 41 11.30 -0.45 12.48
CA GLU A 41 12.30 0.38 11.84
C GLU A 41 13.54 0.43 12.73
N LYS A 42 14.73 0.30 12.14
CA LYS A 42 15.99 0.56 12.84
C LYS A 42 16.61 1.85 12.31
N ILE A 43 16.86 2.79 13.21
CA ILE A 43 17.58 4.03 12.93
C ILE A 43 18.95 3.94 13.59
N GLU A 44 20.00 4.00 12.78
CA GLU A 44 21.40 3.95 13.23
C GLU A 44 22.02 5.34 13.08
N ASP A 45 22.58 5.89 14.16
CA ASP A 45 23.41 7.10 14.10
C ASP A 45 24.79 6.72 13.55
N LEU A 46 25.15 7.30 12.41
CA LEU A 46 26.45 7.10 11.75
C LEU A 46 27.46 8.21 12.09
N GLY A 47 27.10 9.12 12.99
CA GLY A 47 27.87 10.31 13.33
C GLY A 47 27.71 11.43 12.30
N GLY A 48 28.06 12.65 12.71
CA GLY A 48 28.02 13.82 11.83
C GLY A 48 26.63 14.16 11.31
N ASN A 49 25.59 13.93 12.13
CA ASN A 49 24.18 14.15 11.79
C ASN A 49 23.64 13.26 10.65
N LYS A 50 24.36 12.17 10.34
CA LYS A 50 23.97 11.19 9.34
C LYS A 50 23.38 9.96 10.00
N TYR A 51 22.25 9.49 9.49
CA TYR A 51 21.53 8.34 10.01
C TYR A 51 21.24 7.35 8.89
N LYS A 52 21.26 6.07 9.22
CA LYS A 52 20.74 5.01 8.35
C LYS A 52 19.41 4.53 8.90
N PHE A 53 18.39 4.63 8.07
CA PHE A 53 17.03 4.16 8.32
C PHE A 53 16.88 2.82 7.64
N THR A 54 16.54 1.78 8.39
CA THR A 54 16.35 0.41 7.88
C THR A 54 14.91 -0.02 8.13
N PHE A 55 14.23 -0.43 7.07
CA PHE A 55 12.84 -0.88 7.03
C PHE A 55 12.83 -2.27 6.40
N GLY A 56 12.66 -3.31 7.23
CA GLY A 56 12.88 -4.69 6.79
C GLY A 56 14.27 -4.90 6.15
N ASP A 57 14.30 -5.42 4.92
CA ASP A 57 15.55 -5.67 4.15
C ASP A 57 16.06 -4.43 3.36
N ASN A 58 15.35 -3.30 3.47
CA ASN A 58 15.66 -2.07 2.76
C ASN A 58 16.22 -1.01 3.70
N SER A 59 17.02 -0.09 3.15
CA SER A 59 17.54 1.02 3.92
C SER A 59 17.81 2.26 3.09
N GLU A 60 17.66 3.42 3.72
CA GLU A 60 18.02 4.72 3.20
C GLU A 60 19.03 5.38 4.16
N THR A 61 19.94 6.20 3.63
CA THR A 61 20.88 6.98 4.46
C THR A 61 20.62 8.45 4.24
N LEU A 62 20.46 9.19 5.33
CA LEU A 62 20.04 10.57 5.30
C LEU A 62 20.90 11.43 6.25
N VAL A 63 21.31 12.60 5.79
CA VAL A 63 21.82 13.67 6.66
C VAL A 63 20.65 14.51 7.15
N ILE A 64 20.52 14.73 8.46
CA ILE A 64 19.36 15.41 9.09
C ILE A 64 19.57 16.94 9.14
N ASP A 65 19.95 17.54 8.00
CA ASP A 65 20.26 18.98 7.89
C ASP A 65 19.16 19.81 7.21
N GLY A 66 18.10 19.15 6.74
CA GLY A 66 17.00 19.77 6.00
C GLY A 66 17.23 19.91 4.50
N THR A 67 18.29 19.33 3.94
CA THR A 67 18.51 19.29 2.49
C THR A 67 17.76 18.12 1.83
N ASP A 68 17.23 18.37 0.63
CA ASP A 68 16.57 17.33 -0.17
C ASP A 68 17.61 16.30 -0.66
N GLN A 69 17.45 15.04 -0.26
CA GLN A 69 18.31 13.93 -0.67
C GLN A 69 17.52 12.91 -1.49
N PRO A 70 18.06 12.38 -2.59
CA PRO A 70 17.36 11.41 -3.42
C PRO A 70 17.15 10.09 -2.67
N LEU A 71 16.00 9.45 -2.90
CA LEU A 71 15.69 8.14 -2.34
C LEU A 71 16.15 7.02 -3.27
N HIS A 72 16.60 5.90 -2.71
CA HIS A 72 16.99 4.74 -3.49
C HIS A 72 15.77 3.96 -4.01
N PHE A 73 14.72 3.79 -3.20
CA PHE A 73 13.54 2.98 -3.54
C PHE A 73 12.28 3.82 -3.86
N SER A 74 12.44 5.10 -4.18
CA SER A 74 11.34 6.00 -4.54
C SER A 74 11.81 7.02 -5.59
N ALA A 75 10.88 7.55 -6.39
CA ALA A 75 11.15 8.60 -7.38
C ALA A 75 11.38 10.00 -6.76
N GLY A 76 11.23 10.14 -5.44
CA GLY A 76 11.25 11.43 -4.74
C GLY A 76 12.54 11.78 -4.01
N THR A 77 12.48 12.90 -3.28
CA THR A 77 13.49 13.30 -2.31
C THR A 77 12.94 13.27 -0.89
N TRP A 78 13.85 13.07 0.06
CA TRP A 78 13.59 13.08 1.49
C TRP A 78 14.50 14.10 2.17
N SER A 79 13.91 14.94 3.01
CA SER A 79 14.61 15.91 3.84
C SER A 79 14.07 15.80 5.26
N VAL A 80 14.97 15.81 6.25
CA VAL A 80 14.60 15.89 7.66
C VAL A 80 15.49 16.91 8.32
N LYS A 81 14.91 17.77 9.15
CA LYS A 81 15.60 18.81 9.91
C LYS A 81 15.19 18.77 11.36
N GLN A 82 16.15 18.75 12.28
CA GLN A 82 15.87 18.94 13.70
C GLN A 82 15.38 20.38 13.96
N GLN A 83 14.22 20.51 14.60
CA GLN A 83 13.59 21.80 14.95
C GLN A 83 13.77 22.14 16.44
N GLY A 84 14.01 21.13 17.27
CA GLY A 84 14.15 21.23 18.72
C GLY A 84 14.79 19.95 19.28
N PRO A 85 14.98 19.87 20.61
CA PRO A 85 15.65 18.72 21.23
C PRO A 85 14.98 17.39 20.89
N ASP A 86 13.65 17.38 20.83
CA ASP A 86 12.84 16.17 20.64
C ASP A 86 11.87 16.28 19.44
N THR A 87 12.14 17.19 18.50
CA THR A 87 11.23 17.46 17.37
C THR A 87 11.97 17.62 16.06
N TRP A 88 11.48 16.97 15.01
CA TRP A 88 12.00 17.07 13.64
C TRP A 88 10.87 17.41 12.67
N LYS A 89 11.22 18.14 11.61
CA LYS A 89 10.36 18.36 10.46
C LYS A 89 10.90 17.54 9.30
N GLU A 90 10.05 16.71 8.72
CA GLU A 90 10.28 15.98 7.48
C GLU A 90 9.58 16.69 6.32
N VAL A 91 10.22 16.68 5.15
CA VAL A 91 9.63 17.06 3.87
C VAL A 91 9.91 15.97 2.85
N ARG A 92 8.86 15.53 2.14
CA ARG A 92 8.97 14.66 0.96
C ARG A 92 8.61 15.46 -0.28
N LYS A 93 9.35 15.24 -1.36
CA LYS A 93 9.05 15.84 -2.66
C LYS A 93 9.07 14.81 -3.77
N HIS A 94 8.31 15.10 -4.82
CA HIS A 94 8.37 14.42 -6.10
C HIS A 94 8.49 15.49 -7.19
N ASP A 95 9.39 15.32 -8.15
CA ASP A 95 9.70 16.33 -9.20
C ASP A 95 9.90 17.75 -8.64
N GLY A 96 10.56 17.86 -7.48
CA GLY A 96 10.80 19.13 -6.79
C GLY A 96 9.58 19.77 -6.11
N LYS A 97 8.38 19.18 -6.25
CA LYS A 97 7.16 19.63 -5.59
C LYS A 97 6.98 18.91 -4.25
N VAL A 98 6.65 19.66 -3.20
CA VAL A 98 6.30 19.08 -1.89
C VAL A 98 5.04 18.23 -2.01
N THR A 99 5.14 16.96 -1.63
CA THR A 99 4.04 16.00 -1.58
C THR A 99 3.54 15.80 -0.16
N SER A 100 4.43 15.84 0.83
CA SER A 100 4.06 15.82 2.24
C SER A 100 5.07 16.50 3.14
N GLU A 101 4.58 16.94 4.29
CA GLU A 101 5.38 17.38 5.43
C GLU A 101 4.96 16.58 6.67
N SER A 102 5.93 16.18 7.48
CA SER A 102 5.67 15.50 8.75
C SER A 102 6.33 16.23 9.91
N THR A 103 5.69 16.18 11.08
CA THR A 103 6.32 16.54 12.36
C THR A 103 6.55 15.25 13.14
N TRP A 104 7.81 15.00 13.48
CA TRP A 104 8.21 13.87 14.32
C TRP A 104 8.48 14.39 15.72
N THR A 105 7.85 13.79 16.72
CA THR A 105 7.96 14.19 18.12
C THR A 105 8.37 13.00 18.97
N LEU A 106 9.51 13.15 19.63
CA LEU A 106 9.99 12.20 20.61
C LEU A 106 9.44 12.60 21.99
N SER A 107 8.96 11.63 22.75
CA SER A 107 8.36 11.85 24.07
C SER A 107 8.64 10.68 25.01
N ASP A 108 8.13 10.76 26.25
CA ASP A 108 8.28 9.72 27.27
C ASP A 108 9.76 9.38 27.55
N GLY A 109 10.58 10.42 27.68
CA GLY A 109 12.03 10.29 27.89
C GLY A 109 12.74 9.56 26.75
N GLY A 110 12.28 9.75 25.51
CA GLY A 110 12.86 9.10 24.34
C GLY A 110 12.24 7.75 24.00
N LYS A 111 11.15 7.32 24.64
CA LYS A 111 10.59 5.97 24.44
C LYS A 111 9.42 5.92 23.46
N ARG A 112 8.85 7.07 23.09
CA ARG A 112 7.73 7.17 22.15
C ARG A 112 8.06 8.14 21.03
N LEU A 113 7.79 7.74 19.80
CA LEU A 113 7.90 8.57 18.61
C LEU A 113 6.50 8.71 18.00
N SER A 114 6.01 9.94 17.91
CA SER A 114 4.76 10.27 17.24
C SER A 114 5.07 11.05 15.96
N ILE A 115 4.49 10.64 14.85
CA ILE A 115 4.64 11.26 13.54
C ILE A 115 3.26 11.71 13.07
N ALA A 116 3.11 13.00 12.81
CA ALA A 116 1.91 13.57 12.19
C ALA A 116 2.29 14.10 10.79
N THR A 117 1.63 13.60 9.76
CA THR A 117 1.93 13.91 8.36
C THR A 117 0.74 14.54 7.69
N ASN A 118 0.96 15.61 6.94
CA ASN A 118 -0.03 16.19 6.04
C ASN A 118 0.55 16.27 4.64
N GLY A 119 -0.29 16.06 3.63
CA GLY A 119 0.16 16.07 2.25
C GLY A 119 -0.96 16.20 1.25
N THR A 120 -0.59 16.11 -0.02
CA THR A 120 -1.51 16.19 -1.15
C THR A 120 -1.26 14.99 -2.05
N ARG A 121 -2.34 14.29 -2.41
CA ARG A 121 -2.31 13.17 -3.34
C ARG A 121 -2.20 13.66 -4.79
N PRO A 122 -1.78 12.81 -5.74
CA PRO A 122 -1.77 13.10 -7.17
C PRO A 122 -3.08 13.60 -7.78
N ASP A 123 -4.24 13.22 -7.23
CA ASP A 123 -5.55 13.75 -7.63
C ASP A 123 -5.82 15.19 -7.13
N GLY A 124 -4.97 15.71 -6.24
CA GLY A 124 -5.08 17.03 -5.62
C GLY A 124 -5.79 17.03 -4.27
N SER A 125 -6.32 15.89 -3.82
CA SER A 125 -6.95 15.77 -2.49
C SER A 125 -5.92 15.83 -1.37
N ALA A 126 -6.29 16.45 -0.25
CA ALA A 126 -5.45 16.51 0.93
C ALA A 126 -5.51 15.19 1.73
N PHE A 127 -4.42 14.87 2.43
CA PHE A 127 -4.39 13.79 3.40
C PHE A 127 -3.74 14.19 4.72
N SER A 128 -4.11 13.47 5.77
CA SER A 128 -3.57 13.64 7.11
C SER A 128 -3.45 12.27 7.78
N ASN A 129 -2.24 11.90 8.16
CA ASN A 129 -1.93 10.59 8.73
C ASN A 129 -1.19 10.75 10.06
N GLU A 130 -1.35 9.76 10.93
CA GLU A 130 -0.64 9.66 12.20
C GLU A 130 0.00 8.29 12.35
N MET A 131 1.20 8.25 12.90
CA MET A 131 1.86 7.03 13.37
C MET A 131 2.38 7.25 14.78
N ASP A 132 2.14 6.28 15.66
CA ASP A 132 2.82 6.20 16.96
C ASP A 132 3.69 4.95 17.00
N ALA A 133 4.92 5.09 17.46
CA ALA A 133 5.86 4.01 17.65
C ALA A 133 6.47 4.03 19.06
N ARG A 134 6.84 2.84 19.54
CA ARG A 134 7.58 2.65 20.79
C ARG A 134 9.00 2.19 20.50
N ARG A 135 9.96 2.67 21.29
CA ARG A 135 11.34 2.18 21.19
C ARG A 135 11.44 0.79 21.77
N ILE A 136 12.16 -0.09 21.08
CA ILE A 136 12.54 -1.43 21.51
C ILE A 136 14.05 -1.44 21.75
N GLY A 137 14.47 -1.80 22.96
CA GLY A 137 15.88 -1.83 23.33
C GLY A 137 16.47 -0.45 23.60
N GLU A 138 17.79 -0.35 23.42
CA GLU A 138 18.57 0.86 23.70
C GLU A 138 18.54 1.85 22.53
N GLY A 139 18.80 3.12 22.82
CA GLY A 139 18.85 4.18 21.83
C GLY A 139 18.73 5.58 22.46
N THR A 140 19.19 6.58 21.72
CA THR A 140 19.19 7.99 22.15
C THR A 140 18.76 8.86 20.97
N GLY A 141 17.96 9.91 21.22
CA GLY A 141 17.42 10.74 20.15
C GLY A 141 16.60 9.90 19.16
N LEU A 142 16.79 10.06 17.86
CA LEU A 142 16.13 9.21 16.86
C LEU A 142 16.71 7.79 16.79
N ALA A 143 18.01 7.62 17.08
CA ALA A 143 18.69 6.34 16.92
C ALA A 143 18.14 5.27 17.88
N GLY A 144 17.80 4.11 17.34
CA GLY A 144 17.24 2.97 18.04
C GLY A 144 16.32 2.15 17.14
N THR A 145 15.74 1.09 17.69
CA THR A 145 14.71 0.30 17.01
C THR A 145 13.33 0.76 17.45
N TRP A 146 12.45 1.03 16.50
CA TRP A 146 11.11 1.54 16.69
C TRP A 146 10.10 0.52 16.19
N GLN A 147 9.12 0.18 17.01
CA GLN A 147 7.99 -0.64 16.59
C GLN A 147 6.75 0.22 16.52
N SER A 148 6.07 0.24 15.36
CA SER A 148 4.80 0.94 15.23
C SER A 148 3.73 0.30 16.13
N THR A 149 2.93 1.15 16.76
CA THR A 149 1.87 0.78 17.70
C THR A 149 0.49 1.26 17.24
N LYS A 150 0.46 2.33 16.44
CA LYS A 150 -0.74 2.86 15.80
C LYS A 150 -0.35 3.42 14.42
N LEU A 151 -1.23 3.21 13.45
CA LEU A 151 -1.26 3.93 12.19
C LEU A 151 -2.69 4.39 11.95
N SER A 152 -2.87 5.65 11.56
CA SER A 152 -4.17 6.22 11.21
C SER A 152 -4.02 7.00 9.91
N LEU A 153 -4.88 6.69 8.95
CA LEU A 153 -4.83 7.23 7.59
C LEU A 153 -6.08 8.07 7.32
N SER A 154 -5.96 9.19 6.63
CA SER A 154 -7.16 9.91 6.20
C SER A 154 -7.92 9.16 5.11
N GLN A 155 -9.23 9.40 5.03
CA GLN A 155 -10.12 8.86 4.01
C GLN A 155 -10.41 9.91 2.92
N PRO A 156 -10.81 9.48 1.70
CA PRO A 156 -10.98 8.09 1.27
C PRO A 156 -9.65 7.40 0.90
N ALA A 157 -9.50 6.14 1.33
CA ALA A 157 -8.51 5.21 0.78
C ALA A 157 -9.27 4.13 0.01
N GLU A 158 -9.54 4.43 -1.25
CA GLU A 158 -10.40 3.64 -2.14
C GLU A 158 -9.62 3.24 -3.40
N TRP A 159 -9.93 2.05 -3.91
CA TRP A 159 -9.37 1.53 -5.15
C TRP A 159 -10.41 0.70 -5.90
N ASP A 160 -10.21 0.60 -7.21
CA ASP A 160 -11.12 -0.05 -8.15
C ASP A 160 -10.38 -1.17 -8.87
N ILE A 161 -10.93 -2.38 -8.79
CA ILE A 161 -10.41 -3.55 -9.47
C ILE A 161 -11.31 -3.85 -10.66
N GLN A 162 -10.75 -3.85 -11.86
CA GLN A 162 -11.48 -4.06 -13.11
C GLN A 162 -10.94 -5.29 -13.86
N PRO A 163 -11.75 -5.92 -14.73
CA PRO A 163 -11.25 -6.98 -15.61
C PRO A 163 -10.14 -6.45 -16.53
N TYR A 164 -9.11 -7.26 -16.76
CA TYR A 164 -8.05 -6.96 -17.72
C TYR A 164 -7.66 -8.22 -18.50
N GLU A 165 -7.80 -8.19 -19.82
CA GLU A 165 -7.36 -9.23 -20.77
C GLU A 165 -7.43 -10.69 -20.27
N GLY A 166 -8.55 -11.37 -20.54
CA GLY A 166 -8.73 -12.76 -20.10
C GLY A 166 -9.07 -12.81 -18.61
N ASP A 167 -8.24 -13.48 -17.81
CA ASP A 167 -8.40 -13.66 -16.36
C ASP A 167 -7.52 -12.71 -15.51
N GLY A 168 -6.88 -11.74 -16.16
CA GLY A 168 -6.12 -10.68 -15.52
C GLY A 168 -7.00 -9.61 -14.88
N LEU A 169 -6.36 -8.74 -14.10
CA LEU A 169 -7.01 -7.66 -13.37
C LEU A 169 -6.25 -6.34 -13.55
N SER A 170 -7.00 -5.26 -13.56
CA SER A 170 -6.53 -3.89 -13.48
C SER A 170 -6.80 -3.35 -12.08
N PHE A 171 -5.75 -3.07 -11.32
CA PHE A 171 -5.81 -2.44 -10.01
C PHE A 171 -5.61 -0.94 -10.18
N ASN A 172 -6.62 -0.14 -9.84
CA ASN A 172 -6.60 1.30 -10.03
C ASN A 172 -6.72 2.00 -8.68
N PHE A 173 -5.81 2.92 -8.38
CA PHE A 173 -5.84 3.76 -7.18
C PHE A 173 -6.12 5.21 -7.59
N PRO A 174 -7.39 5.63 -7.68
CA PRO A 174 -7.73 6.90 -8.33
C PRO A 174 -7.10 8.12 -7.68
N ALA A 175 -6.97 8.11 -6.35
CA ALA A 175 -6.41 9.23 -5.60
C ALA A 175 -4.90 9.39 -5.86
N GLU A 176 -4.20 8.27 -6.07
CA GLU A 176 -2.77 8.24 -6.42
C GLU A 176 -2.53 8.33 -7.93
N LYS A 177 -3.58 8.14 -8.74
CA LYS A 177 -3.49 8.00 -10.20
C LYS A 177 -2.56 6.84 -10.62
N ASP A 178 -2.50 5.82 -9.77
CA ASP A 178 -1.71 4.62 -10.03
C ASP A 178 -2.59 3.55 -10.69
N THR A 179 -1.99 2.77 -11.58
CA THR A 179 -2.61 1.68 -12.30
C THR A 179 -1.62 0.54 -12.48
N LEU A 180 -2.04 -0.65 -12.09
CA LEU A 180 -1.35 -1.91 -12.37
C LEU A 180 -2.27 -2.82 -13.17
N ASN A 181 -1.92 -3.07 -14.42
CA ASN A 181 -2.59 -4.05 -15.27
C ASN A 181 -1.72 -5.31 -15.32
N MET A 182 -2.24 -6.43 -14.82
CA MET A 182 -1.46 -7.66 -14.76
C MET A 182 -2.29 -8.90 -15.03
N LYS A 183 -1.59 -9.93 -15.51
CA LYS A 183 -2.09 -11.31 -15.50
C LYS A 183 -1.41 -12.09 -14.39
N PHE A 184 -1.99 -13.22 -14.03
CA PHE A 184 -1.50 -14.07 -12.94
C PHE A 184 -0.66 -15.23 -13.47
N ASP A 185 0.19 -14.95 -14.46
CA ASP A 185 1.03 -15.92 -15.17
C ASP A 185 2.49 -15.96 -14.67
N GLY A 186 2.77 -15.29 -13.54
CA GLY A 186 4.09 -15.19 -12.93
C GLY A 186 5.06 -14.25 -13.63
N LYS A 187 4.66 -13.55 -14.70
CA LYS A 187 5.49 -12.51 -15.32
C LYS A 187 5.44 -11.20 -14.54
N GLU A 188 6.44 -10.37 -14.75
CA GLU A 188 6.53 -9.02 -14.20
C GLU A 188 5.73 -8.04 -15.06
N TYR A 189 4.92 -7.20 -14.40
CA TYR A 189 4.12 -6.14 -15.00
C TYR A 189 4.49 -4.81 -14.36
N THR A 190 4.67 -3.77 -15.19
CA THR A 190 5.07 -2.44 -14.71
C THR A 190 3.87 -1.71 -14.10
N GLU A 191 4.06 -1.19 -12.89
CA GLU A 191 3.12 -0.26 -12.27
C GLU A 191 3.26 1.12 -12.91
N GLN A 192 2.15 1.81 -13.14
CA GLN A 192 2.13 3.14 -13.75
C GLN A 192 1.51 4.15 -12.82
N GLY A 193 2.10 5.33 -12.75
CA GLY A 193 1.57 6.42 -11.95
C GLY A 193 2.58 7.56 -11.82
N PRO A 194 2.15 8.75 -11.39
CA PRO A 194 3.00 9.93 -11.33
C PRO A 194 4.08 9.82 -10.25
N ASN A 195 3.83 9.06 -9.17
CA ASN A 195 4.76 8.92 -8.04
C ASN A 195 5.39 7.53 -7.92
N VAL A 196 5.08 6.62 -8.86
CA VAL A 196 5.57 5.24 -8.85
C VAL A 196 7.10 5.25 -8.98
N ALA A 197 7.77 4.44 -8.15
CA ALA A 197 9.23 4.36 -8.18
C ALA A 197 9.71 3.83 -9.54
N PRO A 198 10.87 4.29 -10.05
CA PRO A 198 11.42 3.74 -11.28
C PRO A 198 11.72 2.25 -11.10
N ASP A 199 11.42 1.47 -12.13
CA ASP A 199 11.59 0.01 -12.14
C ASP A 199 10.73 -0.72 -11.09
N SER A 200 9.57 -0.15 -10.73
CA SER A 200 8.51 -0.86 -10.00
C SER A 200 7.83 -1.89 -10.89
N THR A 201 7.79 -3.14 -10.42
CA THR A 201 7.06 -4.23 -11.07
C THR A 201 6.30 -5.09 -10.08
N SER A 202 5.21 -5.67 -10.54
CA SER A 202 4.45 -6.67 -9.80
C SER A 202 4.37 -7.95 -10.61
N SER A 203 4.52 -9.08 -9.93
CA SER A 203 4.19 -10.40 -10.49
C SER A 203 3.19 -11.10 -9.59
N GLY A 204 2.41 -12.02 -10.14
CA GLY A 204 1.38 -12.66 -9.36
C GLY A 204 0.93 -14.00 -9.90
N ARG A 205 0.23 -14.74 -9.03
CA ARG A 205 -0.41 -16.00 -9.36
C ARG A 205 -1.77 -16.11 -8.68
N ARG A 206 -2.70 -16.79 -9.34
CA ARG A 206 -4.03 -17.08 -8.80
C ARG A 206 -3.98 -18.43 -8.09
N ILE A 207 -4.24 -18.41 -6.78
CA ILE A 207 -4.23 -19.63 -5.95
C ILE A 207 -5.53 -20.40 -6.11
N ASN A 208 -6.64 -19.67 -6.11
CA ASN A 208 -7.99 -20.17 -6.36
C ASN A 208 -8.89 -18.99 -6.76
N SER A 209 -10.20 -19.22 -6.93
CA SER A 209 -11.14 -18.20 -7.38
C SER A 209 -11.25 -16.98 -6.47
N ARG A 210 -10.86 -17.06 -5.19
CA ARG A 210 -10.95 -15.97 -4.18
C ARG A 210 -9.62 -15.68 -3.49
N THR A 211 -8.50 -16.13 -4.05
CA THR A 211 -7.18 -15.91 -3.46
C THR A 211 -6.13 -15.66 -4.52
N LEU A 212 -5.43 -14.53 -4.41
CA LEU A 212 -4.27 -14.16 -5.22
C LEU A 212 -3.05 -14.03 -4.33
N GLU A 213 -1.88 -14.29 -4.89
CA GLU A 213 -0.59 -13.90 -4.33
C GLU A 213 0.07 -12.94 -5.31
N ILE A 214 0.47 -11.76 -4.84
CA ILE A 214 1.16 -10.73 -5.61
C ILE A 214 2.49 -10.45 -4.92
N THR A 215 3.55 -10.23 -5.69
CA THR A 215 4.87 -9.86 -5.21
C THR A 215 5.26 -8.57 -5.91
N ASP A 216 5.56 -7.54 -5.11
CA ASP A 216 5.97 -6.24 -5.61
C ASP A 216 7.50 -6.10 -5.49
N LYS A 217 8.09 -5.49 -6.51
CA LYS A 217 9.52 -5.29 -6.63
C LYS A 217 9.82 -3.86 -7.03
N VAL A 218 10.93 -3.34 -6.54
CA VAL A 218 11.53 -2.08 -7.00
C VAL A 218 12.98 -2.37 -7.36
N LYS A 219 13.39 -2.00 -8.58
CA LYS A 219 14.76 -2.24 -9.09
C LYS A 219 15.18 -3.72 -8.96
N GLY A 220 14.22 -4.63 -9.19
CA GLY A 220 14.41 -6.08 -9.12
C GLY A 220 14.51 -6.68 -7.70
N ARG A 221 14.44 -5.86 -6.64
CA ARG A 221 14.41 -6.34 -5.25
C ARG A 221 12.96 -6.53 -4.79
N GLU A 222 12.66 -7.68 -4.18
CA GLU A 222 11.36 -7.95 -3.53
C GLU A 222 11.15 -6.97 -2.37
N MET A 223 10.07 -6.20 -2.45
CA MET A 223 9.65 -5.25 -1.43
C MET A 223 8.66 -5.90 -0.48
N ASP A 224 7.68 -6.60 -1.04
CA ASP A 224 6.72 -7.38 -0.28
C ASP A 224 6.12 -8.53 -1.08
N LYS A 225 5.47 -9.42 -0.35
CA LYS A 225 4.56 -10.44 -0.88
C LYS A 225 3.22 -10.30 -0.18
N THR A 226 2.17 -10.16 -0.98
CA THR A 226 0.82 -9.89 -0.49
C THR A 226 -0.16 -10.98 -0.89
N MET A 227 -0.86 -11.53 0.10
CA MET A 227 -1.97 -12.46 -0.09
C MET A 227 -3.29 -11.71 -0.09
N PHE A 228 -3.99 -11.73 -1.22
CA PHE A 228 -5.31 -11.12 -1.38
C PHE A 228 -6.38 -12.19 -1.22
N LYS A 229 -7.39 -11.94 -0.39
CA LYS A 229 -8.49 -12.87 -0.17
C LYS A 229 -9.83 -12.17 -0.12
N VAL A 230 -10.76 -12.60 -0.98
CA VAL A 230 -12.15 -12.12 -0.95
C VAL A 230 -13.01 -13.08 -0.12
N SER A 231 -13.84 -12.54 0.77
CA SER A 231 -14.79 -13.31 1.58
C SER A 231 -15.80 -14.07 0.71
N PRO A 232 -16.40 -15.18 1.18
CA PRO A 232 -17.38 -15.94 0.41
C PRO A 232 -18.59 -15.10 -0.07
N ASP A 233 -19.04 -14.14 0.73
CA ASP A 233 -20.12 -13.21 0.40
C ASP A 233 -19.70 -12.07 -0.54
N GLY A 234 -18.40 -11.98 -0.89
CA GLY A 234 -17.84 -10.96 -1.76
C GLY A 234 -17.71 -9.58 -1.13
N LYS A 235 -18.10 -9.38 0.13
CA LYS A 235 -18.19 -8.05 0.74
C LYS A 235 -16.91 -7.54 1.38
N THR A 236 -15.94 -8.42 1.61
CA THR A 236 -14.69 -8.08 2.28
C THR A 236 -13.50 -8.58 1.46
N LEU A 237 -12.54 -7.70 1.24
CA LEU A 237 -11.23 -8.03 0.70
C LEU A 237 -10.21 -7.88 1.83
N THR A 238 -9.44 -8.93 2.09
CA THR A 238 -8.37 -8.94 3.09
C THR A 238 -7.04 -9.13 2.39
N LEU A 239 -6.11 -8.20 2.60
CA LEU A 239 -4.73 -8.29 2.21
C LEU A 239 -3.91 -8.67 3.43
N THR A 240 -3.06 -9.69 3.30
CA THR A 240 -2.00 -10.00 4.26
C THR A 240 -0.68 -9.66 3.60
N VAL A 241 -0.08 -8.54 4.01
CA VAL A 241 1.14 -7.99 3.42
C VAL A 241 2.33 -8.46 4.25
N HIS A 242 3.30 -9.07 3.59
CA HIS A 242 4.58 -9.45 4.18
C HIS A 242 5.69 -8.66 3.52
N ASN A 243 6.08 -7.54 4.15
CA ASN A 243 7.25 -6.77 3.74
C ASN A 243 8.54 -7.59 3.92
N ALA A 244 9.44 -7.49 2.94
CA ALA A 244 10.72 -8.19 2.97
C ALA A 244 11.54 -7.78 4.21
N GLY A 245 12.02 -8.76 4.97
CA GLY A 245 12.77 -8.55 6.21
C GLY A 245 11.92 -8.24 7.45
N GLU A 246 10.62 -7.98 7.30
CA GLU A 246 9.72 -7.78 8.44
C GLU A 246 9.28 -9.10 9.06
N LYS A 247 9.24 -9.14 10.39
CA LYS A 247 8.88 -10.37 11.11
C LYS A 247 7.38 -10.65 11.07
N ASN A 248 6.57 -9.60 11.14
CA ASN A 248 5.12 -9.71 11.28
C ASN A 248 4.44 -9.15 10.05
N PRO A 249 3.42 -9.84 9.49
CA PRO A 249 2.62 -9.26 8.44
C PRO A 249 1.71 -8.14 8.96
N GLN A 250 1.34 -7.25 8.06
CA GLN A 250 0.18 -6.38 8.23
C GLN A 250 -1.07 -7.06 7.67
N THR A 251 -2.23 -6.72 8.22
CA THR A 251 -3.53 -7.14 7.67
C THR A 251 -4.33 -5.91 7.30
N ILE A 252 -4.63 -5.74 6.03
CA ILE A 252 -5.40 -4.62 5.51
C ILE A 252 -6.76 -5.14 5.06
N VAL A 253 -7.83 -4.55 5.57
CA VAL A 253 -9.20 -4.98 5.29
C VAL A 253 -9.92 -3.88 4.53
N TYR A 254 -10.59 -4.26 3.44
CA TYR A 254 -11.44 -3.38 2.65
C TYR A 254 -12.87 -3.92 2.66
N ASP A 255 -13.84 -3.01 2.76
CA ASP A 255 -15.25 -3.31 2.51
C ASP A 255 -15.58 -2.96 1.05
N ARG A 256 -16.40 -3.79 0.40
CA ARG A 256 -16.90 -3.52 -0.95
C ARG A 256 -17.85 -2.32 -0.90
N ILE A 257 -17.66 -1.37 -1.80
CA ILE A 257 -18.61 -0.28 -2.02
C ILE A 257 -19.76 -0.84 -2.85
N ALA A 258 -20.98 -0.76 -2.34
CA ALA A 258 -22.16 -1.19 -3.09
C ALA A 258 -22.36 -0.28 -4.31
N GLU A 259 -22.64 -0.87 -5.47
CA GLU A 259 -23.10 -0.11 -6.63
C GLU A 259 -24.48 0.48 -6.30
N GLY A 260 -24.59 1.81 -6.20
CA GLY A 260 -25.89 2.50 -6.05
C GLY A 260 -26.09 3.43 -4.86
N THR A 261 -25.06 3.76 -4.08
CA THR A 261 -25.14 4.88 -3.11
C THR A 261 -24.15 5.98 -3.47
N THR A 262 -24.53 6.78 -4.45
CA THR A 262 -24.11 8.19 -4.50
C THR A 262 -24.95 8.93 -3.44
N PRO A 263 -24.35 9.79 -2.59
CA PRO A 263 -25.14 10.69 -1.74
C PRO A 263 -26.01 11.65 -2.58
#